data_AF-A0A9D3X076-F1
#
_entry.id   AF-A0A9D3X076-F1
#
_cell.length_a   1.000
_cell.length_b   1.000
_cell.length_c   1.000
_cell.angle_alpha   90.00
_cell.angle_beta   90.00
_cell.angle_gamma   90.00
#
_symmetry.space_group_name_H-M   'P 1'
#
loop_
_entity.id
_entity.type
_entity.pdbx_description
1 polymer ?
#
loop_
_entity_poly.entity_id
_entity_poly.type
_entity_poly.pdbx_seq_one_letter_code
_entity_poly.pdbx_strand_id
1 'polypeptide(L)'
;YEIYMRGALRSDGSRIPPESRIFQSSGWLSPQPIMESANENALMPPQTSTTITDLEPFTEYEFCVLAVNMAGSIFSDWISGRTGEGAPVFMPSPSVFPLSPYSLNVSWEKPQDNVARGEVMGYSINVITTQNMLPVFSQVVYIAEAHELSYIVTGLKPYTMYNFTITLCNRIECVTSEPSMGQTLAAAPRKLAAPLLEGVNSTVLKINWNEPEELNGPFPIYQLERMDSSLAITRVEVMKGIRFPGNGYYKFPSSTLPANTDFTDTLVYEMARAVAGRKEVVLRCLQARGEEPKQTNILLEPVKKTVNTFYM
;
A
#
# COMPACT_ATOMS: atom_id res chain seq x y z
N TYR A 1 12.88 -53.46 19.78
CA TYR A 1 11.99 -52.63 18.95
C TYR A 1 12.82 -51.67 18.12
N GLU A 2 12.38 -51.41 16.90
CA GLU A 2 12.86 -50.31 16.07
C GLU A 2 11.70 -49.34 15.81
N ILE A 3 11.96 -48.04 15.75
CA ILE A 3 10.93 -47.03 15.44
C ILE A 3 11.30 -46.36 14.13
N TYR A 4 10.31 -46.28 13.26
CA TYR A 4 10.40 -45.61 11.98
C TYR A 4 9.56 -44.34 12.01
N MET A 5 10.05 -43.31 11.34
CA MET A 5 9.44 -42.01 11.26
C MET A 5 9.48 -41.51 9.81
N ARG A 6 8.43 -40.81 9.41
CA ARG A 6 8.37 -40.07 8.15
C ARG A 6 7.52 -38.81 8.28
N GLY A 7 7.70 -37.86 7.38
CA GLY A 7 6.82 -36.70 7.27
C GLY A 7 5.42 -37.07 6.76
N ALA A 8 4.47 -36.18 7.03
CA ALA A 8 3.14 -36.24 6.42
C ALA A 8 3.23 -36.24 4.89
N LEU A 9 2.25 -36.87 4.24
CA LEU A 9 2.15 -36.91 2.79
C LEU A 9 1.82 -35.51 2.25
N ARG A 10 2.72 -34.96 1.44
CA ARG A 10 2.51 -33.68 0.77
C ARG A 10 1.68 -33.85 -0.51
N SER A 11 1.14 -32.75 -1.04
CA SER A 11 0.31 -32.75 -2.24
C SER A 11 1.02 -33.25 -3.50
N ASP A 12 2.35 -33.18 -3.53
CA ASP A 12 3.20 -33.69 -4.61
C ASP A 12 3.53 -35.19 -4.47
N GLY A 13 2.97 -35.86 -3.45
CA GLY A 13 3.24 -37.27 -3.13
C GLY A 13 4.55 -37.51 -2.37
N SER A 14 5.33 -36.46 -2.10
CA SER A 14 6.57 -36.57 -1.33
C SER A 14 6.30 -36.60 0.18
N ARG A 15 7.26 -37.16 0.93
CA ARG A 15 7.28 -37.15 2.40
C ARG A 15 8.60 -36.55 2.85
N ILE A 16 8.52 -35.49 3.63
CA ILE A 16 9.70 -34.80 4.15
C ILE A 16 9.51 -34.66 5.67
N PRO A 17 10.37 -35.30 6.49
CA PRO A 17 11.50 -36.15 6.09
C PRO A 17 11.07 -37.48 5.44
N PRO A 18 11.93 -38.13 4.63
CA PRO A 18 11.67 -39.47 4.14
C PRO A 18 11.63 -40.47 5.29
N GLU A 19 11.11 -41.66 5.01
CA GLU A 19 11.09 -42.75 5.98
C GLU A 19 12.50 -43.09 6.46
N SER A 20 12.70 -43.06 7.78
CA SER A 20 13.98 -43.35 8.41
C SER A 20 13.76 -44.07 9.74
N ARG A 21 14.73 -44.91 10.11
CA ARG A 21 14.77 -45.53 11.43
C ARG A 21 15.43 -44.57 12.41
N ILE A 22 14.68 -44.17 13.43
CA ILE A 22 15.09 -43.14 14.39
C ILE A 22 15.43 -43.68 15.78
N PHE A 23 15.07 -44.93 16.06
CA PHE A 23 15.38 -45.58 17.34
C PHE A 23 15.58 -47.08 17.16
N GLN A 24 16.54 -47.65 17.89
CA GLN A 24 16.75 -49.09 18.05
C GLN A 24 17.03 -49.36 19.53
N SER A 25 16.18 -50.16 20.18
CA SER A 25 16.46 -50.66 21.52
C SER A 25 17.63 -51.64 21.40
N SER A 26 18.81 -51.24 21.85
CA SER A 26 20.03 -52.04 21.80
C SER A 26 19.85 -53.36 22.55
N GLY A 27 19.95 -54.45 21.79
CA GLY A 27 19.90 -55.82 22.29
C GLY A 27 20.25 -56.78 21.16
N TRP A 28 21.41 -56.61 20.52
CA TRP A 28 21.85 -57.53 19.48
C TRP A 28 22.80 -58.59 20.07
N LEU A 29 22.46 -59.85 19.80
CA LEU A 29 23.32 -61.04 19.83
C LEU A 29 24.74 -60.76 19.30
N SER A 30 25.76 -60.81 20.16
CA SER A 30 27.13 -60.99 19.69
C SER A 30 27.23 -62.32 18.92
N PRO A 31 27.74 -62.37 17.67
CA PRO A 31 28.07 -63.62 17.01
C PRO A 31 29.41 -64.10 17.54
N GLN A 32 29.43 -64.53 18.80
CA GLN A 32 30.47 -65.40 19.33
C GLN A 32 29.81 -66.72 19.69
N PRO A 33 30.43 -67.88 19.36
CA PRO A 33 29.93 -69.16 19.82
C PRO A 33 30.16 -69.24 21.33
N ILE A 34 29.13 -68.90 22.12
CA ILE A 34 29.17 -69.02 23.57
C ILE A 34 28.76 -70.44 23.93
N MET A 35 29.75 -71.16 24.46
CA MET A 35 29.63 -72.46 25.09
C MET A 35 28.71 -72.38 26.32
N GLU A 36 27.96 -73.45 26.53
CA GLU A 36 26.85 -73.64 27.48
C GLU A 36 26.96 -72.96 28.86
N SER A 37 25.88 -72.26 29.26
CA SER A 37 25.34 -72.35 30.63
C SER A 37 23.85 -71.98 30.62
N ALA A 38 22.99 -72.89 31.09
CA ALA A 38 21.54 -72.84 30.93
C ALA A 38 20.79 -72.03 32.01
N ASN A 39 21.37 -70.94 32.55
CA ASN A 39 20.65 -70.15 33.56
C ASN A 39 20.88 -68.63 33.56
N GLU A 40 21.42 -68.05 32.48
CA GLU A 40 21.49 -66.58 32.30
C GLU A 40 21.07 -66.21 30.88
N ASN A 41 19.77 -66.14 30.60
CA ASN A 41 19.27 -65.57 29.34
C ASN A 41 17.91 -64.89 29.49
N ALA A 42 17.61 -64.34 30.67
CA ALA A 42 16.54 -63.37 30.79
C ALA A 42 17.05 -62.04 30.21
N LEU A 43 16.98 -61.90 28.88
CA LEU A 43 17.18 -60.61 28.21
C LEU A 43 16.30 -59.58 28.91
N MET A 44 16.87 -58.44 29.31
CA MET A 44 16.08 -57.34 29.85
C MET A 44 14.96 -57.01 28.86
N PRO A 45 13.71 -56.84 29.31
CA PRO A 45 12.62 -56.50 28.42
C PRO A 45 12.97 -55.20 27.67
N PRO A 46 12.79 -55.17 26.33
CA PRO A 46 13.13 -53.99 25.54
C PRO A 46 12.32 -52.78 25.99
N GLN A 47 12.92 -51.59 25.93
CA GLN A 47 12.22 -50.35 26.28
C GLN A 47 11.01 -50.15 25.37
N THR A 48 9.86 -49.83 25.98
CA THR A 48 8.58 -49.61 25.28
C THR A 48 8.25 -48.14 25.07
N SER A 49 9.16 -47.23 25.44
CA SER A 49 9.00 -45.77 25.29
C SER A 49 10.34 -45.12 24.95
N THR A 50 10.31 -44.11 24.10
CA THR A 50 11.44 -43.23 23.83
C THR A 50 10.95 -41.81 23.57
N THR A 51 11.81 -40.83 23.72
CA THR A 51 11.53 -39.42 23.40
C THR A 51 12.31 -39.03 22.16
N ILE A 52 11.61 -38.49 21.18
CA ILE A 52 12.19 -38.06 19.91
C ILE A 52 12.39 -36.54 20.01
N THR A 53 13.63 -36.08 19.82
CA THR A 53 14.01 -34.67 19.88
C THR A 53 14.23 -34.11 18.49
N ASP A 54 14.51 -32.80 18.41
CA ASP A 54 14.94 -32.12 17.18
C ASP A 54 13.91 -32.17 16.03
N LEU A 55 12.62 -32.24 16.39
CA LEU A 55 11.51 -32.14 15.47
C LEU A 55 11.11 -30.69 15.21
N GLU A 56 10.52 -30.43 14.05
CA GLU A 56 10.01 -29.08 13.74
C GLU A 56 8.74 -28.78 14.55
N PRO A 57 8.58 -27.57 15.10
CA PRO A 57 7.36 -27.16 15.80
C PRO A 57 6.15 -27.09 14.87
N PHE A 58 4.98 -27.42 15.40
CA PHE A 58 3.69 -27.41 14.70
C PHE A 58 3.68 -28.23 13.39
N THR A 59 4.50 -29.28 13.33
CA THR A 59 4.67 -30.15 12.16
C THR A 59 4.11 -31.55 12.43
N GLU A 60 3.44 -32.11 11.43
CA GLU A 60 2.84 -33.44 11.49
C GLU A 60 3.78 -34.52 10.95
N TYR A 61 3.92 -35.59 11.73
CA TYR A 61 4.79 -36.72 11.45
C TYR A 61 4.02 -38.03 11.63
N GLU A 62 4.44 -39.06 10.89
CA GLU A 62 3.91 -40.42 11.01
C GLU A 62 4.97 -41.34 11.61
N PHE A 63 4.54 -42.25 12.48
CA PHE A 63 5.40 -43.21 13.17
C PHE A 63 4.85 -44.63 13.09
N CYS A 64 5.74 -45.62 13.04
CA CYS A 64 5.41 -47.03 13.26
C CYS A 64 6.53 -47.74 14.03
N VAL A 65 6.20 -48.88 14.63
CA VAL A 65 7.12 -49.68 15.44
C VAL A 65 7.32 -51.05 14.81
N LEU A 66 8.56 -51.47 14.69
CA LEU A 66 8.96 -52.83 14.31
C LEU A 66 9.32 -53.64 15.56
N ALA A 67 8.61 -54.74 15.78
CA ALA A 67 8.95 -55.75 16.78
C ALA A 67 9.68 -56.91 16.10
N VAL A 68 10.78 -57.37 16.70
CA VAL A 68 11.61 -58.47 16.18
C VAL A 68 11.93 -59.43 17.32
N ASN A 69 11.78 -60.74 17.06
CA ASN A 69 12.26 -61.82 17.93
C ASN A 69 13.00 -62.88 17.08
N MET A 70 13.43 -63.97 17.71
CA MET A 70 14.17 -65.03 17.01
C MET A 70 13.36 -65.77 15.92
N ALA A 71 12.04 -65.67 15.93
CA ALA A 71 11.15 -66.34 14.99
C ALA A 71 10.73 -65.44 13.82
N GLY A 72 10.83 -64.11 13.95
CA GLY A 72 10.44 -63.18 12.89
C GLY A 72 10.23 -61.74 13.38
N SER A 73 9.54 -60.95 12.55
CA SER A 73 9.26 -59.54 12.81
C SER A 73 7.85 -59.12 12.37
N ILE A 74 7.34 -58.05 12.98
CA ILE A 74 6.04 -57.46 12.65
C ILE A 74 6.05 -55.95 12.84
N PHE A 75 5.42 -55.21 11.91
CA PHE A 75 5.20 -53.77 12.01
C PHE A 75 3.84 -53.47 12.64
N SER A 76 3.76 -52.37 13.39
CA SER A 76 2.49 -51.73 13.71
C SER A 76 1.93 -50.98 12.49
N ASP A 77 0.67 -50.58 12.58
CA ASP A 77 0.13 -49.55 11.69
C ASP A 77 0.88 -48.21 11.88
N TRP A 78 0.85 -47.39 10.85
CA TRP A 78 1.34 -46.01 10.91
C TRP A 78 0.34 -45.13 11.64
N ILE A 79 0.82 -44.26 12.54
CA ILE A 79 0.01 -43.29 13.25
C ILE A 79 0.60 -41.88 13.10
N SER A 80 -0.27 -40.88 12.89
CA SER A 80 0.12 -39.48 12.80
C SER A 80 0.11 -38.80 14.18
N GLY A 81 1.06 -37.90 14.39
CA GLY A 81 1.10 -36.99 15.53
C GLY A 81 1.70 -35.65 15.13
N ARG A 82 1.21 -34.57 15.75
CA ARG A 82 1.71 -33.21 15.52
C ARG A 82 2.50 -32.73 16.74
N THR A 83 3.65 -32.12 16.50
CA THR A 83 4.43 -31.45 17.54
C THR A 83 3.71 -30.21 18.06
N GLY A 84 4.05 -29.77 19.28
CA GLY A 84 3.49 -28.56 19.86
C GLY A 84 3.87 -27.28 19.11
N GLU A 85 3.16 -26.18 19.41
CA GLU A 85 3.48 -24.85 18.89
C GLU A 85 4.85 -24.37 19.41
N GLY A 86 5.53 -23.54 18.61
CA GLY A 86 6.77 -22.86 18.98
C GLY A 86 6.72 -21.38 18.60
N ALA A 87 7.70 -20.60 19.03
CA ALA A 87 7.76 -19.18 18.70
C ALA A 87 7.80 -18.96 17.17
N PRO A 88 7.03 -18.00 16.61
CA PRO A 88 7.14 -17.64 15.21
C PRO A 88 8.55 -17.17 14.87
N VAL A 89 9.05 -17.55 13.70
CA VAL A 89 10.45 -17.26 13.33
C VAL A 89 10.59 -15.91 12.64
N PHE A 90 9.63 -15.56 11.78
CA PHE A 90 9.77 -14.44 10.87
C PHE A 90 8.41 -13.89 10.45
N MET A 91 8.35 -12.57 10.23
CA MET A 91 7.23 -11.87 9.61
C MET A 91 7.75 -10.98 8.46
N PRO A 92 7.27 -11.15 7.22
CA PRO A 92 7.60 -10.25 6.12
C PRO A 92 7.19 -8.81 6.40
N SER A 93 7.95 -7.85 5.88
CA SER A 93 7.59 -6.43 5.94
C SER A 93 6.27 -6.15 5.23
N PRO A 94 5.43 -5.23 5.74
CA PRO A 94 4.19 -4.88 5.09
C PRO A 94 4.42 -4.10 3.79
N SER A 95 3.42 -4.13 2.92
CA SER A 95 3.30 -3.18 1.81
C SER A 95 2.51 -1.95 2.27
N VAL A 96 3.02 -0.76 1.96
CA VAL A 96 2.41 0.51 2.37
C VAL A 96 2.15 1.37 1.15
N PHE A 97 0.88 1.69 0.88
CA PHE A 97 0.47 2.45 -0.30
C PHE A 97 -0.35 3.69 0.06
N PRO A 98 -0.11 4.84 -0.58
CA PRO A 98 -0.93 6.03 -0.37
C PRO A 98 -2.33 5.89 -0.95
N LEU A 99 -3.32 6.27 -0.16
CA LEU A 99 -4.72 6.36 -0.60
C LEU A 99 -5.20 7.82 -0.68
N SER A 100 -4.77 8.65 0.27
CA SER A 100 -5.13 10.07 0.32
C SER A 100 -4.02 10.89 1.01
N PRO A 101 -4.17 12.21 1.09
CA PRO A 101 -3.25 13.03 1.90
C PRO A 101 -3.31 12.73 3.41
N TYR A 102 -4.33 12.00 3.87
CA TYR A 102 -4.53 11.72 5.30
C TYR A 102 -4.63 10.21 5.60
N SER A 103 -4.34 9.35 4.63
CA SER A 103 -4.45 7.91 4.81
C SER A 103 -3.49 7.08 3.96
N LEU A 104 -3.07 5.94 4.54
CA LEU A 104 -2.23 4.92 3.93
C LEU A 104 -2.91 3.56 4.09
N ASN A 105 -2.86 2.73 3.05
CA ASN A 105 -3.19 1.32 3.14
C ASN A 105 -1.95 0.54 3.56
N VAL A 106 -2.05 -0.26 4.62
CA VAL A 106 -1.01 -1.17 5.07
C VAL A 106 -1.52 -2.59 4.89
N SER A 107 -0.85 -3.39 4.07
CA SER A 107 -1.21 -4.79 3.81
C SER A 107 -0.04 -5.73 4.05
N TRP A 108 -0.32 -6.96 4.45
CA TRP A 108 0.67 -7.98 4.77
C TRP A 108 0.20 -9.37 4.34
N GLU A 109 1.11 -10.32 4.29
CA GLU A 109 0.82 -11.71 3.95
C GLU A 109 1.00 -12.59 5.17
N LYS A 110 0.13 -13.60 5.32
CA LYS A 110 0.29 -14.62 6.36
C LYS A 110 1.53 -15.47 6.03
N PRO A 111 2.51 -15.61 6.94
CA PRO A 111 3.64 -16.52 6.75
C PRO A 111 3.18 -17.98 6.64
N GLN A 112 3.99 -18.81 6.00
CA GLN A 112 3.76 -20.25 5.95
C GLN A 112 3.72 -20.86 7.37
N ASP A 113 2.96 -21.93 7.57
CA ASP A 113 2.74 -22.51 8.91
C ASP A 113 4.04 -23.01 9.57
N ASN A 114 5.05 -23.44 8.79
CA ASN A 114 6.38 -23.80 9.29
C ASN A 114 7.18 -22.60 9.83
N VAL A 115 6.85 -21.38 9.40
CA VAL A 115 7.44 -20.12 9.88
C VAL A 115 6.64 -19.56 11.06
N ALA A 116 5.31 -19.60 10.97
CA ALA A 116 4.42 -19.19 12.06
C ALA A 116 4.52 -20.12 13.29
N ARG A 117 4.89 -21.39 13.06
CA ARG A 117 5.11 -22.42 14.09
C ARG A 117 3.96 -22.59 15.07
N GLY A 118 2.74 -22.31 14.62
CA GLY A 118 1.54 -22.38 15.45
C GLY A 118 0.34 -21.74 14.76
N GLU A 119 -0.78 -21.74 15.47
CA GLU A 119 -1.98 -21.04 15.02
C GLU A 119 -1.79 -19.53 15.19
N VAL A 120 -1.96 -18.78 14.10
CA VAL A 120 -1.88 -17.31 14.14
C VAL A 120 -3.10 -16.78 14.86
N MET A 121 -2.89 -16.05 15.95
CA MET A 121 -3.98 -15.45 16.76
C MET A 121 -4.42 -14.10 16.20
N GLY A 122 -3.49 -13.37 15.57
CA GLY A 122 -3.75 -12.05 15.00
C GLY A 122 -2.46 -11.30 14.71
N TYR A 123 -2.63 -10.04 14.29
CA TYR A 123 -1.55 -9.14 13.94
C TYR A 123 -1.68 -7.80 14.67
N SER A 124 -0.58 -7.14 14.98
CA SER A 124 -0.55 -5.75 15.44
C SER A 124 0.16 -4.89 14.42
N ILE A 125 -0.50 -3.82 13.98
CA ILE A 125 0.08 -2.82 13.09
C ILE A 125 0.64 -1.70 13.94
N ASN A 126 1.95 -1.48 13.85
CA ASN A 126 2.63 -0.47 14.65
C ASN A 126 3.22 0.61 13.75
N VAL A 127 3.06 1.87 14.15
CA VAL A 127 3.76 3.00 13.54
C VAL A 127 5.01 3.33 14.34
N ILE A 128 6.13 3.50 13.65
CA ILE A 128 7.41 3.88 14.24
C ILE A 128 7.57 5.39 14.09
N THR A 129 7.65 6.09 15.21
CA THR A 129 7.84 7.55 15.21
C THR A 129 9.34 7.85 15.30
N THR A 130 9.98 8.12 14.17
CA THR A 130 11.37 8.59 14.10
C THR A 130 11.44 10.11 14.29
N GLN A 131 10.86 10.66 15.35
CA GLN A 131 11.06 12.08 15.66
C GLN A 131 12.28 12.22 16.57
N ASN A 132 13.50 12.28 16.03
CA ASN A 132 14.78 12.74 16.63
C ASN A 132 15.07 12.50 18.14
N MET A 133 14.30 11.66 18.81
CA MET A 133 14.25 11.44 20.24
C MET A 133 14.44 9.95 20.40
N LEU A 134 15.59 9.59 20.94
CA LEU A 134 15.78 8.26 21.49
C LEU A 134 15.04 8.23 22.84
N PRO A 135 14.31 7.15 23.15
CA PRO A 135 14.19 5.91 22.37
C PRO A 135 13.15 6.01 21.23
N VAL A 136 13.34 5.20 20.19
CA VAL A 136 12.36 5.02 19.11
C VAL A 136 11.08 4.43 19.70
N PHE A 137 9.97 5.17 19.64
CA PHE A 137 8.68 4.69 20.13
C PHE A 137 7.91 4.02 18.98
N SER A 138 7.51 2.76 19.20
CA SER A 138 6.49 2.09 18.41
C SER A 138 5.14 2.28 19.09
N GLN A 139 4.13 2.66 18.31
CA GLN A 139 2.75 2.79 18.78
C GLN A 139 1.87 1.81 17.99
N VAL A 140 1.09 1.00 18.71
CA VAL A 140 0.07 0.15 18.10
C VAL A 140 -1.04 1.04 17.56
N VAL A 141 -1.32 0.92 16.27
CA VAL A 141 -2.37 1.66 15.57
C VAL A 141 -3.64 0.83 15.46
N TYR A 142 -3.50 -0.48 15.26
CA TYR A 142 -4.60 -1.43 15.14
C TYR A 142 -4.16 -2.84 15.51
N ILE A 143 -5.08 -3.62 16.07
CA ILE A 143 -4.92 -5.05 16.31
C ILE A 143 -5.91 -5.75 15.40
N ALA A 144 -5.38 -6.51 14.46
CA ALA A 144 -6.11 -7.24 13.44
C ALA A 144 -6.31 -8.71 13.85
N GLU A 145 -7.43 -9.28 13.46
CA GLU A 145 -7.69 -10.70 13.60
C GLU A 145 -6.85 -11.54 12.62
N ALA A 146 -6.74 -12.84 12.86
CA ALA A 146 -5.89 -13.74 12.06
C ALA A 146 -6.24 -13.80 10.56
N HIS A 147 -7.48 -13.49 10.19
CA HIS A 147 -7.97 -13.50 8.82
C HIS A 147 -7.81 -12.14 8.10
N GLU A 148 -7.55 -11.07 8.84
CA GLU A 148 -7.33 -9.74 8.30
C GLU A 148 -5.88 -9.60 7.81
N LEU A 149 -5.72 -9.10 6.58
CA LEU A 149 -4.42 -8.96 5.91
C LEU A 149 -4.16 -7.54 5.39
N SER A 150 -5.04 -6.59 5.74
CA SER A 150 -4.88 -5.18 5.40
C SER A 150 -5.64 -4.28 6.35
N TYR A 151 -5.14 -3.07 6.56
CA TYR A 151 -5.80 -2.03 7.34
C TYR A 151 -5.51 -0.65 6.76
N ILE A 152 -6.53 0.22 6.75
CA ILE A 152 -6.39 1.61 6.30
C ILE A 152 -6.14 2.50 7.52
N VAL A 153 -4.91 3.02 7.61
CA VAL A 153 -4.53 4.00 8.63
C VAL A 153 -5.02 5.37 8.18
N THR A 154 -5.80 6.06 9.02
CA THR A 154 -6.37 7.39 8.75
C THR A 154 -5.89 8.43 9.77
N GLY A 155 -6.15 9.71 9.52
CA GLY A 155 -5.76 10.80 10.42
C GLY A 155 -4.28 11.16 10.34
N LEU A 156 -3.60 10.78 9.26
CA LEU A 156 -2.18 11.07 9.02
C LEU A 156 -1.98 12.50 8.52
N LYS A 157 -0.77 13.05 8.65
CA LYS A 157 -0.42 14.37 8.12
C LYS A 157 -0.12 14.27 6.61
N PRO A 158 -0.54 15.25 5.79
CA PRO A 158 -0.20 15.32 4.38
C PRO A 158 1.30 15.32 4.12
N TYR A 159 1.67 14.75 2.97
CA TYR A 159 3.05 14.71 2.46
C TYR A 159 4.11 14.24 3.48
N THR A 160 3.71 13.40 4.45
CA THR A 160 4.57 12.95 5.55
C THR A 160 4.95 11.47 5.37
N MET A 161 6.21 11.14 5.67
CA MET A 161 6.71 9.76 5.67
C MET A 161 6.32 9.06 6.97
N TYR A 162 5.80 7.85 6.86
CA TYR A 162 5.49 6.97 7.99
C TYR A 162 6.16 5.61 7.79
N ASN A 163 6.62 5.02 8.90
CA ASN A 163 7.19 3.68 8.94
C ASN A 163 6.26 2.75 9.71
N PHE A 164 5.91 1.61 9.11
CA PHE A 164 5.04 0.61 9.70
C PHE A 164 5.74 -0.73 9.87
N THR A 165 5.40 -1.43 10.95
CA THR A 165 5.79 -2.83 11.18
C THR A 165 4.54 -3.64 11.49
N ILE A 166 4.60 -4.94 11.21
CA ILE A 166 3.57 -5.90 11.58
C ILE A 166 4.15 -6.87 12.60
N THR A 167 3.46 -7.01 13.73
CA THR A 167 3.75 -8.03 14.73
C THR A 167 2.76 -9.18 14.56
N LEU A 168 3.25 -10.39 14.29
CA LEU A 168 2.45 -11.62 14.28
C LEU A 168 2.58 -12.29 15.64
N CYS A 169 1.46 -12.72 16.23
CA CYS A 169 1.45 -13.49 17.48
C CYS A 169 0.80 -14.86 17.30
N ASN A 170 1.42 -15.90 17.85
CA ASN A 170 0.76 -17.16 18.15
C ASN A 170 0.57 -17.31 19.67
N ARG A 171 0.21 -18.50 20.16
CA ARG A 171 -0.02 -18.73 21.60
C ARG A 171 1.25 -18.75 22.45
N ILE A 172 2.41 -18.88 21.81
CA ILE A 172 3.72 -18.98 22.47
C ILE A 172 4.38 -17.61 22.52
N GLU A 173 4.56 -16.98 21.37
CA GLU A 173 5.30 -15.72 21.26
C GLU A 173 4.88 -14.91 20.03
N CYS A 174 5.39 -13.68 19.95
CA CYS A 174 5.19 -12.79 18.83
C CYS A 174 6.53 -12.48 18.13
N VAL A 175 6.48 -12.24 16.82
CA VAL A 175 7.61 -11.75 16.02
C VAL A 175 7.20 -10.49 15.26
N THR A 176 8.09 -9.51 15.17
CA THR A 176 7.83 -8.24 14.46
C THR A 176 8.65 -8.17 13.17
N SER A 177 8.02 -7.68 12.10
CA SER A 177 8.67 -7.49 10.80
C SER A 177 9.69 -6.35 10.83
N GLU A 178 10.58 -6.33 9.83
CA GLU A 178 11.32 -5.12 9.48
C GLU A 178 10.36 -4.00 9.03
N PRO A 179 10.72 -2.73 9.24
CA PRO A 179 9.85 -1.59 8.92
C PRO A 179 9.73 -1.38 7.41
N SER A 180 8.53 -0.99 6.99
CA SER A 180 8.24 -0.55 5.62
C SER A 180 7.71 0.87 5.61
N MET A 181 8.08 1.62 4.59
CA MET A 181 7.88 3.06 4.54
C MET A 181 6.79 3.43 3.52
N GLY A 182 5.95 4.39 3.85
CA GLY A 182 4.98 4.99 2.94
C GLY A 182 4.79 6.48 3.17
N GLN A 183 4.59 7.24 2.09
CA GLN A 183 4.30 8.67 2.14
C GLN A 183 2.85 8.93 1.80
N THR A 184 2.14 9.70 2.63
CA THR A 184 0.81 10.22 2.27
C THR A 184 0.87 11.16 1.07
N LEU A 185 -0.22 11.30 0.32
CA LEU A 185 -0.27 12.25 -0.80
C LEU A 185 -0.15 13.71 -0.34
N ALA A 186 0.19 14.60 -1.28
CA ALA A 186 0.18 16.04 -1.02
C ALA A 186 -1.25 16.60 -0.94
N ALA A 187 -1.43 17.63 -0.13
CA ALA A 187 -2.65 18.45 -0.08
C ALA A 187 -2.31 19.93 -0.32
N ALA A 188 -3.34 20.76 -0.48
CA ALA A 188 -3.14 22.20 -0.63
C ALA A 188 -2.44 22.80 0.60
N PRO A 189 -1.52 23.75 0.41
CA PRO A 189 -0.96 24.52 1.52
C PRO A 189 -2.06 25.23 2.31
N ARG A 190 -1.84 25.41 3.61
CA ARG A 190 -2.79 26.05 4.52
C ARG A 190 -2.10 27.12 5.35
N LYS A 191 -2.92 28.02 5.90
CA LYS A 191 -2.49 29.11 6.79
C LYS A 191 -1.47 30.05 6.13
N LEU A 192 -1.74 30.46 4.89
CA LEU A 192 -0.99 31.55 4.26
C LEU A 192 -1.50 32.89 4.80
N ALA A 193 -0.60 33.67 5.40
CA ALA A 193 -0.91 35.00 5.88
C ALA A 193 -1.10 36.01 4.73
N ALA A 194 -1.84 37.09 4.98
CA ALA A 194 -1.96 38.17 4.01
C ALA A 194 -0.59 38.82 3.74
N PRO A 195 -0.30 39.25 2.49
CA PRO A 195 0.94 39.94 2.18
C PRO A 195 1.00 41.30 2.89
N LEU A 196 2.21 41.66 3.33
CA LEU A 196 2.54 42.98 3.85
C LEU A 196 2.83 43.94 2.70
N LEU A 197 2.17 45.09 2.73
CA LEU A 197 2.32 46.16 1.74
C LEU A 197 3.07 47.34 2.35
N GLU A 198 4.12 47.80 1.68
CA GLU A 198 4.92 48.96 2.08
C GLU A 198 4.99 49.96 0.93
N GLY A 199 4.49 51.18 1.14
CA GLY A 199 4.56 52.26 0.15
C GLY A 199 5.97 52.84 0.11
N VAL A 200 6.70 52.60 -0.99
CA VAL A 200 8.08 53.09 -1.14
C VAL A 200 8.08 54.52 -1.65
N ASN A 201 7.18 54.86 -2.59
CA ASN A 201 6.95 56.23 -3.07
C ASN A 201 5.58 56.33 -3.79
N SER A 202 5.33 57.45 -4.49
CA SER A 202 4.05 57.73 -5.16
C SER A 202 3.62 56.73 -6.24
N THR A 203 4.53 55.89 -6.74
CA THR A 203 4.25 54.93 -7.82
C THR A 203 4.75 53.51 -7.53
N VAL A 204 5.40 53.29 -6.39
CA VAL A 204 6.03 52.01 -6.04
C VAL A 204 5.50 51.49 -4.72
N LEU A 205 4.98 50.26 -4.78
CA LEU A 205 4.56 49.49 -3.61
C LEU A 205 5.39 48.21 -3.54
N LYS A 206 6.00 47.96 -2.38
CA LYS A 206 6.71 46.73 -2.07
C LYS A 206 5.74 45.76 -1.41
N ILE A 207 5.66 44.55 -1.96
CA ILE A 207 4.81 43.47 -1.47
C ILE A 207 5.72 42.38 -0.90
N ASN A 208 5.55 42.05 0.37
CA ASN A 208 6.26 40.94 1.02
C ASN A 208 5.23 39.93 1.52
N TRP A 209 5.52 38.64 1.47
CA TRP A 209 4.68 37.60 2.07
C TRP A 209 5.56 36.52 2.70
N ASN A 210 5.01 35.87 3.72
CA ASN A 210 5.63 34.71 4.34
C ASN A 210 5.15 33.44 3.64
N GLU A 211 5.90 32.35 3.80
CA GLU A 211 5.44 31.03 3.36
C GLU A 211 4.22 30.54 4.17
N PRO A 212 3.38 29.65 3.62
CA PRO A 212 2.30 29.00 4.37
C PRO A 212 2.86 28.21 5.56
N GLU A 213 2.23 28.30 6.73
CA GLU A 213 2.66 27.52 7.91
C GLU A 213 2.56 26.01 7.70
N GLU A 214 1.64 25.57 6.85
CA GLU A 214 1.43 24.17 6.51
C GLU A 214 1.59 24.01 4.99
N LEU A 215 2.77 23.58 4.54
CA LEU A 215 3.02 23.35 3.12
C LEU A 215 2.18 22.21 2.56
N ASN A 216 1.97 21.15 3.34
CA ASN A 216 1.23 19.94 2.96
C ASN A 216 1.71 19.28 1.64
N GLY A 217 2.93 19.58 1.20
CA GLY A 217 3.44 19.24 -0.11
C GLY A 217 4.84 19.84 -0.36
N PRO A 218 5.34 19.74 -1.60
CA PRO A 218 6.51 20.49 -2.05
C PRO A 218 6.31 22.01 -1.90
N PHE A 219 7.40 22.76 -1.96
CA PHE A 219 7.35 24.22 -1.91
C PHE A 219 6.45 24.80 -3.01
N PRO A 220 5.55 25.76 -2.68
CA PRO A 220 4.64 26.37 -3.64
C PRO A 220 5.37 27.33 -4.58
N ILE A 221 4.81 27.49 -5.78
CA ILE A 221 5.24 28.51 -6.75
C ILE A 221 4.32 29.73 -6.61
N TYR A 222 4.91 30.92 -6.53
CA TYR A 222 4.17 32.18 -6.44
C TYR A 222 4.10 32.88 -7.80
N GLN A 223 2.90 33.27 -8.23
CA GLN A 223 2.66 34.06 -9.44
C GLN A 223 1.96 35.36 -9.05
N LEU A 224 2.60 36.49 -9.36
CA LEU A 224 2.05 37.82 -9.10
C LEU A 224 1.52 38.41 -10.42
N GLU A 225 0.24 38.78 -10.43
CA GLU A 225 -0.41 39.40 -11.58
C GLU A 225 -0.90 40.80 -11.22
N ARG A 226 -0.66 41.76 -12.12
CA ARG A 226 -1.16 43.13 -12.00
C ARG A 226 -2.04 43.44 -13.20
N MET A 227 -3.28 43.83 -12.95
CA MET A 227 -4.21 44.29 -13.98
C MET A 227 -4.21 45.83 -14.00
N ASP A 228 -4.10 46.41 -15.20
CA ASP A 228 -4.35 47.85 -15.37
C ASP A 228 -5.85 48.12 -15.18
N SER A 229 -6.19 49.16 -14.44
CA SER A 229 -7.57 49.62 -14.26
C SER A 229 -8.30 49.90 -15.57
N SER A 230 -7.58 50.25 -16.65
CA SER A 230 -8.14 50.39 -18.01
C SER A 230 -8.52 49.07 -18.68
N LEU A 231 -7.98 47.96 -18.18
CA LEU A 231 -8.31 46.59 -18.60
C LEU A 231 -9.28 45.91 -17.63
N ALA A 232 -9.56 46.51 -16.47
CA ALA A 232 -10.49 45.98 -15.49
C ALA A 232 -11.85 45.77 -16.14
N ILE A 233 -12.23 44.49 -16.26
CA ILE A 233 -13.49 44.08 -16.87
C ILE A 233 -14.62 44.69 -16.04
N THR A 234 -15.27 45.72 -16.58
CA THR A 234 -16.64 46.03 -16.16
C THR A 234 -17.44 44.78 -16.54
N ARG A 235 -18.15 44.14 -15.60
CA ARG A 235 -18.99 42.97 -15.89
C ARG A 235 -20.11 43.39 -16.85
N VAL A 236 -19.80 43.48 -18.14
CA VAL A 236 -20.77 43.69 -19.20
C VAL A 236 -21.15 42.31 -19.70
N GLU A 237 -22.37 41.89 -19.41
CA GLU A 237 -22.96 40.72 -20.06
C GLU A 237 -23.04 40.98 -21.56
N VAL A 238 -22.30 40.20 -22.34
CA VAL A 238 -22.30 40.33 -23.79
C VAL A 238 -23.51 39.59 -24.35
N MET A 239 -24.43 40.31 -25.01
CA MET A 239 -25.54 39.71 -25.74
C MET A 239 -25.14 39.36 -27.19
N LYS A 240 -25.78 38.32 -27.73
CA LYS A 240 -25.57 37.81 -29.10
C LYS A 240 -25.72 38.93 -30.15
N GLY A 241 -24.69 39.14 -30.98
CA GLY A 241 -24.75 39.99 -32.18
C GLY A 241 -24.04 41.36 -32.12
N ILE A 242 -23.30 41.67 -31.05
CA ILE A 242 -22.55 42.94 -30.93
C ILE A 242 -21.21 42.87 -31.71
N ARG A 243 -20.85 43.99 -32.38
CA ARG A 243 -19.50 44.18 -32.94
C ARG A 243 -18.53 44.60 -31.83
N PHE A 244 -17.43 43.87 -31.68
CA PHE A 244 -16.39 44.17 -30.70
C PHE A 244 -15.44 45.27 -31.21
N PRO A 245 -15.22 46.35 -30.44
CA PRO A 245 -14.22 47.36 -30.78
C PRO A 245 -12.84 46.88 -30.34
N GLY A 246 -12.18 46.04 -31.15
CA GLY A 246 -10.75 45.73 -30.97
C GLY A 246 -10.36 45.13 -29.61
N ASN A 247 -9.05 45.16 -29.33
CA ASN A 247 -8.35 44.44 -28.26
C ASN A 247 -9.02 44.59 -26.88
N GLY A 248 -9.66 43.52 -26.40
CA GLY A 248 -10.27 43.46 -25.07
C GLY A 248 -10.62 42.02 -24.69
N TYR A 249 -10.81 41.78 -23.39
CA TYR A 249 -11.20 40.48 -22.84
C TYR A 249 -12.70 40.47 -22.56
N TYR A 250 -13.40 39.41 -23.00
CA TYR A 250 -14.86 39.33 -22.91
C TYR A 250 -15.29 37.95 -22.38
N LYS A 251 -16.23 37.93 -21.44
CA LYS A 251 -16.83 36.71 -20.92
C LYS A 251 -18.12 36.43 -21.69
N PHE A 252 -18.26 35.26 -22.31
CA PHE A 252 -19.50 34.88 -22.96
C PHE A 252 -20.32 33.93 -22.08
N PRO A 253 -21.65 33.91 -22.25
CA PRO A 253 -22.51 32.89 -21.63
C PRO A 253 -22.19 31.50 -22.21
N SER A 254 -22.39 30.46 -21.39
CA SER A 254 -22.13 29.05 -21.74
C SER A 254 -22.90 28.57 -22.99
N SER A 255 -23.99 29.24 -23.33
CA SER A 255 -24.78 29.01 -24.55
C SER A 255 -24.10 29.45 -25.85
N THR A 256 -22.93 30.08 -25.79
CA THR A 256 -22.19 30.59 -26.96
C THR A 256 -21.40 29.48 -27.67
N LEU A 257 -21.15 28.36 -26.99
CA LEU A 257 -20.43 27.22 -27.55
C LEU A 257 -21.30 26.43 -28.56
N PRO A 258 -20.71 25.87 -29.64
CA PRO A 258 -21.43 25.00 -30.56
C PRO A 258 -22.01 23.77 -29.85
N ALA A 259 -23.21 23.35 -30.24
CA ALA A 259 -23.79 22.09 -29.77
C ALA A 259 -22.84 20.92 -30.11
N ASN A 260 -22.60 20.03 -29.13
CA ASN A 260 -21.61 18.93 -29.10
C ASN A 260 -20.19 19.29 -28.62
N THR A 261 -20.03 20.34 -27.81
CA THR A 261 -18.81 20.52 -26.99
C THR A 261 -19.10 20.21 -25.53
N ASP A 262 -18.82 18.97 -25.11
CA ASP A 262 -19.01 18.52 -23.73
C ASP A 262 -17.92 19.10 -22.82
N PHE A 263 -18.19 20.27 -22.23
CA PHE A 263 -17.45 20.76 -21.08
C PHE A 263 -18.33 20.62 -19.83
N THR A 264 -18.08 19.56 -19.06
CA THR A 264 -18.70 19.36 -17.75
C THR A 264 -17.87 20.09 -16.69
N ASP A 265 -18.58 20.82 -15.83
CA ASP A 265 -18.11 21.68 -14.74
C ASP A 265 -17.61 23.09 -15.12
N THR A 266 -18.34 24.08 -14.56
CA THR A 266 -18.04 25.52 -14.41
C THR A 266 -16.89 26.06 -15.26
N LEU A 267 -17.21 26.44 -16.51
CA LEU A 267 -16.30 27.13 -17.42
C LEU A 267 -15.88 28.48 -16.84
N VAL A 268 -14.58 28.66 -16.60
CA VAL A 268 -14.02 29.96 -16.21
C VAL A 268 -13.05 30.46 -17.28
N TYR A 269 -13.42 31.61 -17.85
CA TYR A 269 -12.66 32.51 -18.71
C TYR A 269 -12.55 32.15 -20.20
N GLU A 270 -12.79 33.16 -21.04
CA GLU A 270 -12.80 33.10 -22.50
C GLU A 270 -11.97 34.28 -23.03
N MET A 271 -11.04 34.04 -23.98
CA MET A 271 -10.06 35.04 -24.42
C MET A 271 -10.10 35.25 -25.94
N ALA A 272 -10.96 36.14 -26.45
CA ALA A 272 -10.92 36.49 -27.87
C ALA A 272 -9.79 37.50 -28.18
N ARG A 273 -8.86 37.17 -29.07
CA ARG A 273 -7.91 38.15 -29.67
C ARG A 273 -8.28 38.40 -31.12
N ALA A 274 -8.93 39.54 -31.41
CA ALA A 274 -9.22 39.93 -32.78
C ALA A 274 -8.01 40.63 -33.42
N VAL A 275 -7.39 40.02 -34.43
CA VAL A 275 -6.29 40.65 -35.19
C VAL A 275 -6.89 41.38 -36.40
N ALA A 276 -6.51 42.65 -36.61
CA ALA A 276 -7.01 43.43 -37.73
C ALA A 276 -6.71 42.72 -39.07
N GLY A 277 -7.77 42.42 -39.83
CA GLY A 277 -7.69 41.74 -41.13
C GLY A 277 -7.95 40.23 -41.12
N ARG A 278 -7.93 39.55 -39.97
CA ARG A 278 -8.43 38.18 -39.80
C ARG A 278 -9.26 38.08 -38.52
N LYS A 279 -10.57 37.85 -38.67
CA LYS A 279 -11.48 37.66 -37.55
C LYS A 279 -11.31 36.25 -36.98
N GLU A 280 -10.20 36.02 -36.29
CA GLU A 280 -9.98 34.83 -35.49
C GLU A 280 -10.44 35.09 -34.05
N VAL A 281 -11.23 34.18 -33.50
CA VAL A 281 -11.62 34.17 -32.09
C VAL A 281 -11.04 32.89 -31.52
N VAL A 282 -10.02 32.99 -30.67
CA VAL A 282 -9.36 31.83 -30.08
C VAL A 282 -10.00 31.54 -28.73
N LEU A 283 -10.75 30.45 -28.61
CA LEU A 283 -11.34 30.03 -27.35
C LEU A 283 -10.32 29.20 -26.57
N ARG A 284 -10.08 29.54 -25.30
CA ARG A 284 -9.22 28.75 -24.40
C ARG A 284 -10.03 28.39 -23.16
N CYS A 285 -10.26 27.10 -22.93
CA CYS A 285 -10.80 26.59 -21.68
C CYS A 285 -9.65 26.16 -20.77
N LEU A 286 -9.68 26.59 -19.51
CA LEU A 286 -8.82 26.06 -18.46
C LEU A 286 -9.65 25.10 -17.61
N GLN A 287 -9.28 23.81 -17.58
CA GLN A 287 -9.97 22.80 -16.77
C GLN A 287 -9.34 22.74 -15.38
N ALA A 288 -10.17 22.79 -14.34
CA ALA A 288 -9.73 22.95 -12.94
C ALA A 288 -9.20 21.66 -12.27
N ARG A 289 -8.66 20.69 -13.02
CA ARG A 289 -8.03 19.49 -12.45
C ARG A 289 -6.83 19.05 -13.26
N GLY A 290 -5.64 19.16 -12.66
CA GLY A 290 -4.49 18.24 -12.77
C GLY A 290 -3.94 17.76 -14.12
N GLU A 291 -4.56 18.06 -15.26
CA GLU A 291 -4.11 17.69 -16.60
C GLU A 291 -3.80 18.95 -17.42
N GLU A 292 -2.88 18.82 -18.40
CA GLU A 292 -2.51 19.92 -19.29
C GLU A 292 -3.75 20.56 -19.97
N PRO A 293 -3.76 21.90 -20.11
CA PRO A 293 -4.90 22.59 -20.71
C PRO A 293 -5.09 22.17 -22.18
N LYS A 294 -6.24 21.56 -22.48
CA LYS A 294 -6.62 21.25 -23.88
C LYS A 294 -6.91 22.55 -24.62
N GLN A 295 -6.03 22.88 -25.57
CA GLN A 295 -6.23 24.01 -26.48
C GLN A 295 -7.05 23.56 -27.70
N THR A 296 -8.17 24.23 -27.98
CA THR A 296 -8.95 23.99 -29.22
C THR A 296 -9.25 25.32 -29.89
N ASN A 297 -8.75 25.50 -31.12
CA ASN A 297 -9.03 26.69 -31.91
C ASN A 297 -10.36 26.50 -32.64
N ILE A 298 -11.36 27.33 -32.37
CA ILE A 298 -12.65 27.31 -33.10
C ILE A 298 -12.68 28.51 -34.05
N LEU A 299 -12.74 28.24 -35.35
CA LEU A 299 -12.95 29.26 -36.38
C LEU A 299 -14.45 29.51 -36.53
N LEU A 300 -14.92 30.70 -36.17
CA LEU A 300 -16.28 31.14 -36.44
C LEU A 300 -16.32 31.80 -37.82
N GLU A 301 -16.94 31.14 -38.80
CA GLU A 301 -17.17 31.74 -40.11
C GLU A 301 -18.25 32.84 -40.05
N PRO A 302 -18.11 33.92 -40.83
CA PRO A 302 -19.11 34.97 -40.88
C PRO A 302 -20.42 34.44 -41.50
N VAL A 303 -21.53 34.64 -40.79
CA VAL A 303 -22.87 34.47 -41.35
C VAL A 303 -22.99 35.35 -42.60
N LYS A 304 -23.04 34.75 -43.79
CA LYS A 304 -23.32 35.44 -45.04
C LYS A 304 -24.70 36.10 -44.93
N LYS A 305 -24.74 37.43 -44.94
CA LYS A 305 -25.99 38.16 -45.21
C LYS A 305 -26.25 38.12 -46.71
N THR A 306 -27.28 37.40 -47.13
CA THR A 306 -27.93 37.62 -48.42
C THR A 306 -28.66 38.96 -48.33
N VAL A 307 -28.21 39.95 -49.11
CA VAL A 307 -28.93 41.21 -49.31
C VAL A 307 -29.78 41.01 -50.56
N ASN A 308 -31.11 41.00 -50.43
CA ASN A 308 -31.99 41.21 -51.57
C ASN A 308 -32.26 42.72 -51.70
N THR A 309 -31.92 43.22 -52.88
CA THR A 309 -32.07 44.58 -53.41
C THR A 309 -33.52 45.08 -53.41
N PHE A 310 -33.76 46.39 -53.25
CA PHE A 310 -34.65 47.16 -54.13
C PHE A 310 -34.27 48.66 -54.12
N TYR A 311 -34.39 49.28 -55.29
CA TYR A 311 -34.08 50.68 -55.63
C TYR A 311 -35.21 51.64 -55.25
N MET A 312 -34.87 52.80 -54.69
CA MET A 312 -34.94 54.12 -55.33
C MET A 312 -34.25 55.15 -54.44
#